data_AF-E1Y8H9-F1
#
_entry.id   AF-E1Y8H9-F1
#
_cell.length_a   1.000
_cell.length_b   1.000
_cell.length_c   1.000
_cell.angle_alpha   90.00
_cell.angle_beta   90.00
_cell.angle_gamma   90.00
#
_symmetry.space_group_name_H-M   'P 1'
#
loop_
_entity.id
_entity.type
_entity.pdbx_description
1 polymer ?
#
loop_
_entity_poly.entity_id
_entity_poly.type
_entity_poly.pdbx_seq_one_letter_code
_entity_poly.pdbx_strand_id
1 'polypeptide(L)' 'MRLHHYSIHTEITYCDWIKRYILFHKMKSSEDLADEEQKIELFLTDLAVNRNVSPATQNQTFNGLILLL' A
#
# COMPACT_ATOMS: atom_id res chain seq x y z
N MET A 1 -15.16 7.08 -10.39
CA MET A 1 -15.41 7.99 -9.26
C MET A 1 -14.13 8.76 -9.01
N ARG A 2 -14.14 10.09 -9.02
CA ARG A 2 -13.01 10.90 -8.52
C ARG A 2 -13.18 11.02 -7.02
N LEU A 3 -12.47 10.22 -6.24
CA LEU A 3 -12.45 10.40 -4.79
C LEU A 3 -11.40 11.49 -4.49
N HIS A 4 -11.81 12.57 -3.80
CA HIS A 4 -10.89 13.51 -3.15
C HIS A 4 -9.99 14.44 -4.00
N HIS A 5 -10.26 14.71 -5.28
CA HIS A 5 -9.47 15.66 -6.12
C HIS A 5 -7.99 15.28 -6.30
N TYR A 6 -7.60 14.04 -5.99
CA TYR A 6 -6.25 13.58 -6.30
C TYR A 6 -6.03 13.52 -7.82
N SER A 7 -4.78 13.74 -8.23
CA SER A 7 -4.42 13.53 -9.63
C SER A 7 -4.65 12.07 -10.00
N ILE A 8 -5.05 11.80 -11.25
CA ILE A 8 -5.21 10.44 -11.76
C ILE A 8 -3.94 9.59 -11.53
N HIS A 9 -2.77 10.23 -11.58
CA HIS A 9 -1.48 9.55 -11.37
C HIS A 9 -1.30 9.11 -9.92
N THR A 10 -1.80 9.89 -8.96
CA THR A 10 -1.79 9.55 -7.53
C THR A 10 -2.71 8.38 -7.25
N GLU A 11 -3.94 8.40 -7.79
CA GLU A 11 -4.89 7.30 -7.65
C GLU A 11 -4.36 5.98 -8.23
N ILE A 12 -3.74 6.03 -9.42
CA ILE A 12 -3.13 4.85 -10.05
C ILE A 12 -1.97 4.31 -9.20
N THR A 13 -1.12 5.21 -8.71
CA THR A 13 0.01 4.83 -7.87
C THR A 13 -0.46 4.12 -6.59
N TYR A 14 -1.50 4.65 -5.93
CA TYR A 14 -2.05 4.02 -4.74
C TYR A 14 -2.70 2.67 -5.05
N CYS A 15 -3.47 2.57 -6.13
CA CYS A 15 -4.04 1.29 -6.58
C CYS A 15 -2.96 0.24 -6.82
N ASP A 16 -1.83 0.63 -7.42
CA ASP A 16 -0.73 -0.30 -7.68
C ASP A 16 -0.02 -0.75 -6.40
N TRP A 17 0.13 0.13 -5.41
CA TRP A 17 0.65 -0.24 -4.10
C TRP A 17 -0.27 -1.20 -3.35
N ILE A 18 -1.58 -1.00 -3.41
CA ILE A 18 -2.56 -1.91 -2.79
C ILE A 18 -2.51 -3.29 -3.45
N LYS A 19 -2.45 -3.35 -4.78
CA LYS A 19 -2.28 -4.64 -5.48
C LYS A 19 -1.02 -5.37 -5.02
N ARG A 20 0.10 -4.64 -4.89
CA ARG A 20 1.37 -5.21 -4.39
C ARG A 20 1.25 -5.70 -2.95
N TYR A 21 0.56 -4.95 -2.10
CA TYR A 21 0.29 -5.31 -0.71
C TYR A 21 -0.55 -6.59 -0.60
N ILE A 22 -1.66 -6.67 -1.34
CA ILE A 22 -2.53 -7.87 -1.40
C ILE A 22 -1.75 -9.09 -1.89
N LEU A 23 -0.92 -8.93 -2.92
CA LEU A 23 -0.08 -10.01 -3.46
C LEU A 23 1.02 -10.45 -2.50
N PHE A 24 1.64 -9.51 -1.79
CA PHE A 24 2.69 -9.79 -0.81
C PHE A 24 2.16 -10.64 0.35
N HIS A 25 0.99 -10.28 0.88
CA HIS A 25 0.33 -11.01 1.97
C HIS A 25 -0.51 -12.21 1.49
N LYS A 26 -0.63 -12.40 0.18
CA LYS A 26 -1.44 -13.47 -0.44
C LYS A 26 -2.88 -13.49 0.08
N MET A 27 -3.45 -12.32 0.30
CA MET A 27 -4.80 -12.16 0.86
C MET A 27 -5.83 -12.73 -0.12
N LYS A 28 -6.78 -13.51 0.41
CA LYS A 28 -7.84 -14.17 -0.36
C LYS A 28 -9.24 -13.72 0.06
N SER A 29 -9.39 -13.18 1.26
CA SER A 29 -10.67 -12.65 1.75
C SER A 29 -10.49 -11.33 2.49
N SER A 30 -11.60 -10.60 2.67
CA SER A 30 -11.66 -9.37 3.47
C SER A 30 -11.35 -9.61 4.95
N GLU A 31 -11.46 -10.85 5.43
CA GLU A 31 -11.12 -11.24 6.80
C GLU A 31 -9.60 -11.27 7.01
N ASP A 32 -8.82 -11.44 5.93
CA ASP A 32 -7.37 -11.30 5.97
C ASP A 32 -6.95 -9.84 6.20
N LEU A 33 -7.88 -8.87 6.18
CA LEU A 33 -7.59 -7.50 6.60
C LEU A 33 -7.47 -7.37 8.12
N ALA A 34 -7.98 -8.33 8.90
CA ALA A 34 -7.71 -8.36 10.34
C ALA A 34 -6.18 -8.40 10.57
N ASP A 35 -5.69 -7.50 11.42
CA ASP A 35 -4.26 -7.17 11.65
C ASP A 35 -3.58 -6.36 10.52
N GLU A 36 -4.27 -5.36 9.98
CA GLU A 36 -3.72 -4.44 8.96
C GLU A 36 -2.40 -3.76 9.37
N GLU A 37 -2.25 -3.33 10.63
CA GLU A 37 -1.08 -2.55 11.07
C GLU A 37 0.23 -3.32 10.95
N GLN A 38 0.29 -4.56 11.47
CA GLN A 38 1.48 -5.41 11.42
C GLN A 38 1.83 -5.79 9.98
N LYS A 39 0.81 -6.02 9.16
CA LYS A 39 0.98 -6.34 7.73
C LYS A 39 1.51 -5.15 6.95
N ILE A 40 1.07 -3.93 7.26
CA ILE A 40 1.59 -2.70 6.67
C ILE A 40 3.07 -2.52 7.04
N GLU A 41 3.44 -2.69 8.31
CA GLU A 41 4.82 -2.56 8.76
C GLU A 41 5.75 -3.58 8.06
N LEU A 42 5.34 -4.84 7.98
CA LEU A 42 6.09 -5.89 7.27
C LEU A 42 6.28 -5.56 5.79
N PHE A 43 5.23 -5.07 5.12
CA PHE A 43 5.31 -4.70 3.71
C PHE A 43 6.23 -3.49 3.49
N LEU A 44 6.12 -2.45 4.32
CA LEU A 44 7.00 -1.27 4.21
C LEU A 44 8.45 -1.61 4.50
N THR A 45 8.70 -2.55 5.42
CA THR A 45 10.05 -3.06 5.71
C THR A 45 10.62 -3.83 4.52
N ASP A 46 9.84 -4.70 3.89
CA ASP A 46 10.25 -5.39 2.65
C ASP A 46 10.58 -4.40 1.53
N LEU A 47 9.78 -3.34 1.38
CA LEU A 47 10.04 -2.32 0.37
C LEU A 47 11.37 -1.58 0.63
N ALA A 48 11.69 -1.27 1.89
CA ALA A 48 12.93 -0.61 2.23
C ALA A 48 14.15 -1.54 2.08
N VAL A 49 14.05 -2.79 2.54
CA VAL A 49 15.19 -3.72 2.62
C VAL A 49 15.40 -4.49 1.32
N ASN A 50 14.34 -5.08 0.77
CA ASN A 50 14.44 -5.98 -0.39
C ASN A 50 14.22 -5.26 -1.71
N ARG A 51 13.39 -4.21 -1.75
CA ARG A 51 13.16 -3.40 -2.95
C ARG A 51 14.00 -2.13 -3.02
N ASN A 52 14.68 -1.77 -1.93
CA ASN A 52 15.53 -0.58 -1.81
C ASN A 52 14.84 0.71 -2.31
N VAL A 53 13.55 0.85 -2.01
CA VAL A 53 12.78 2.03 -2.43
C VAL A 53 13.23 3.26 -1.64
N SER A 54 13.09 4.44 -2.25
CA SER A 54 13.39 5.69 -1.54
C SER A 54 12.46 5.90 -0.33
N PRO A 55 12.90 6.59 0.73
CA PRO A 55 12.03 6.96 1.84
C PRO A 55 10.77 7.73 1.41
N ALA A 56 10.88 8.57 0.37
CA ALA A 56 9.74 9.29 -0.19
C ALA A 56 8.71 8.32 -0.82
N THR A 57 9.17 7.28 -1.51
CA THR A 57 8.32 6.22 -2.08
C THR A 57 7.66 5.39 -1.00
N GLN A 58 8.37 5.10 0.09
CA GLN A 58 7.83 4.39 1.25
C GLN A 58 6.69 5.20 1.91
N ASN A 59 6.88 6.50 2.09
CA ASN A 59 5.84 7.40 2.63
C ASN A 59 4.62 7.52 1.71
N GLN A 60 4.82 7.59 0.39
CA GLN A 60 3.71 7.58 -0.56
C GLN A 60 2.91 6.27 -0.50
N THR A 61 3.60 5.15 -0.31
CA THR A 61 2.98 3.83 -0.16
C THR A 61 2.16 3.76 1.12
N PHE A 62 2.72 4.19 2.25
CA PHE A 62 2.03 4.24 3.54
C PHE A 62 0.76 5.09 3.49
N ASN A 63 0.87 6.32 2.98
CA ASN A 63 -0.28 7.21 2.83
C ASN A 63 -1.34 6.62 1.87
N GLY A 64 -0.91 5.95 0.80
CA GLY A 64 -1.81 5.30 -0.13
C GLY A 64 -2.57 4.11 0.48
N LEU A 65 -1.89 3.33 1.34
CA LEU A 65 -2.52 2.21 2.06
C LEU A 65 -3.53 2.72 3.09
N ILE A 66 -3.18 3.73 3.90
CA ILE A 66 -4.08 4.32 4.91
C ILE A 66 -5.28 5.04 4.31
N LEU A 67 -5.14 5.65 3.13
CA LEU A 67 -6.25 6.38 2.52
C LEU A 67 -7.36 5.45 1.98
N LEU A 68 -7.01 4.21 1.62
CA LEU A 68 -7.88 3.28 0.89
C LEU A 68 -8.34 2.09 1.73
N LEU A 69 -7.68 1.81 2.85
CA LEU A 69 -8.10 0.88 3.90
C LEU A 69 -8.91 1.66 4.95
#